data_AF-R9GRC4-F1
#
_entry.id   AF-R9GRC4-F1
#
_cell.length_a   1.000
_cell.length_b   1.000
_cell.length_c   1.000
_cell.angle_alpha   90.00
_cell.angle_beta   90.00
_cell.angle_gamma   90.00
#
_symmetry.space_group_name_H-M   'P 1'
#
loop_
_entity.id
_entity.type
_entity.pdbx_description
1 polymer ?
#
loop_
_entity_poly.entity_id
_entity_poly.type
_entity_poly.pdbx_seq_one_letter_code
_entity_poly.pdbx_strand_id
1 'polypeptide(L)'
;MKFLGTYFIQVTLLCILLSCKKTSPVESIEPEPISSQIAKDSISFSINGINYSFNNTNLIGIGNSQINIKAFNDAIPGRDYAYKTAGKLWYGNPDSTMYSSIFGMRSSINQEAILKIYFNKKYKTTELVESIQQMIPKNQSDIFKPGIQSFAIDFEKENTREGVVLSLYTQGISLSSTKPGFSIYLQSHKMDIQDNSSFEFLKVEHIKDDKYLLEAVFSMNLFDQDEKLYRVEKGFMRKNINMAHNMASF
;
A
#
# COMPACT_ATOMS: atom_id res chain seq x y z
N MET A 1 19.89 -55.20 76.39
CA MET A 1 21.18 -54.72 75.83
C MET A 1 20.99 -54.58 74.33
N LYS A 2 20.70 -53.37 73.85
CA LYS A 2 21.62 -52.33 73.33
C LYS A 2 22.35 -52.73 72.03
N PHE A 3 22.20 -51.83 71.06
CA PHE A 3 22.92 -51.60 69.80
C PHE A 3 22.45 -52.33 68.54
N LEU A 4 21.67 -51.61 67.74
CA LEU A 4 21.84 -51.49 66.28
C LEU A 4 21.13 -50.15 65.93
N GLY A 5 21.78 -49.11 65.41
CA GLY A 5 22.99 -49.07 64.60
C GLY A 5 22.67 -48.20 63.40
N THR A 6 22.85 -46.90 63.58
CA THR A 6 22.66 -45.81 62.64
C THR A 6 23.51 -46.02 61.38
N TYR A 7 23.00 -46.72 60.36
CA TYR A 7 23.73 -46.91 59.08
C TYR A 7 22.78 -47.02 57.87
N PHE A 8 21.73 -46.19 57.83
CA PHE A 8 20.82 -46.12 56.68
C PHE A 8 20.91 -44.81 55.87
N ILE A 9 21.98 -44.02 56.06
CA ILE A 9 22.18 -42.75 55.36
C ILE A 9 23.62 -42.64 54.84
N GLN A 10 24.13 -43.65 54.12
CA GLN A 10 25.41 -43.51 53.39
C GLN A 10 25.50 -44.29 52.07
N VAL A 11 24.38 -44.69 51.45
CA VAL A 11 24.40 -45.40 50.14
C VAL A 11 23.60 -44.67 49.03
N THR A 12 23.13 -43.46 49.29
CA THR A 12 22.38 -42.66 48.29
C THR A 12 23.08 -41.34 47.89
N LEU A 13 24.36 -41.16 48.25
CA LEU A 13 25.13 -39.96 47.91
C LEU A 13 26.36 -40.25 47.00
N LEU A 14 26.47 -41.46 46.45
CA LEU A 14 27.59 -41.83 45.57
C LEU A 14 27.19 -42.10 44.10
N CYS A 15 25.97 -41.72 43.70
CA CYS A 15 25.51 -41.83 42.30
C CYS A 15 25.41 -40.49 41.54
N ILE A 16 25.78 -39.36 42.17
CA ILE A 16 25.61 -38.02 41.58
C ILE A 16 26.91 -37.41 41.03
N LEU A 17 28.04 -38.13 41.03
CA LEU A 17 29.35 -37.56 40.67
C LEU A 17 30.07 -38.23 39.48
N LEU A 18 29.39 -39.06 38.67
CA LEU A 18 30.04 -39.74 37.53
C LEU A 18 29.36 -39.55 36.15
N SER A 19 28.58 -38.50 35.93
CA SER A 19 28.14 -38.19 34.56
C SER A 19 28.08 -36.69 34.29
N CYS A 20 29.26 -36.07 34.18
CA CYS A 20 29.40 -34.81 33.46
C CYS A 20 30.82 -34.69 32.86
N LYS A 21 31.11 -35.58 31.92
CA LYS A 21 32.18 -35.36 30.93
C LYS A 21 31.63 -35.63 29.53
N LYS A 22 31.11 -34.57 28.93
CA LYS A 22 31.22 -34.27 27.49
C LYS A 22 30.93 -32.78 27.33
N THR A 23 32.02 -32.01 27.27
CA THR A 23 32.06 -30.70 26.62
C THR A 23 31.69 -30.92 25.17
N SER A 24 30.41 -30.79 24.84
CA SER A 24 30.02 -30.44 23.48
C SER A 24 30.35 -28.96 23.29
N PRO A 25 30.96 -28.55 22.18
CA PRO A 25 31.04 -27.14 21.85
C PRO A 25 29.60 -26.63 21.83
N VAL A 26 29.34 -25.54 22.55
CA VAL A 26 28.18 -24.70 22.24
C VAL A 26 28.45 -24.24 20.82
N GLU A 27 27.77 -24.87 19.85
CA GLU A 27 27.57 -24.24 18.54
C GLU A 27 27.09 -22.84 18.85
N SER A 28 27.88 -21.84 18.51
CA SER A 28 27.36 -20.49 18.44
C SER A 28 26.17 -20.61 17.51
N ILE A 29 24.97 -20.39 18.06
CA ILE A 29 23.83 -20.04 17.25
C ILE A 29 24.24 -18.68 16.68
N GLU A 30 24.91 -18.73 15.54
CA GLU A 30 24.99 -17.62 14.64
C GLU A 30 23.52 -17.20 14.45
N PRO A 31 23.13 -15.97 14.83
CA PRO A 31 21.76 -15.56 14.60
C PRO A 31 21.51 -15.80 13.11
N GLU A 32 20.53 -16.66 12.79
CA GLU A 32 20.13 -16.86 11.40
C GLU A 32 20.05 -15.46 10.76
N PRO A 33 20.76 -15.23 9.64
CA PRO A 33 20.79 -13.91 9.02
C PRO A 33 19.36 -13.63 8.58
N ILE A 34 18.61 -12.83 9.37
CA ILE A 34 17.16 -12.51 9.23
C ILE A 34 16.56 -13.35 8.11
N SER A 35 16.34 -14.62 8.41
CA SER A 35 15.97 -15.58 7.38
C SER A 35 14.58 -15.22 6.89
N SER A 36 14.56 -14.56 5.73
CA SER A 36 13.71 -14.89 4.58
C SER A 36 12.19 -14.88 4.72
N GLN A 37 11.60 -14.53 5.86
CA GLN A 37 10.16 -14.25 5.92
C GLN A 37 9.90 -12.83 5.43
N ILE A 38 9.74 -12.69 4.11
CA ILE A 38 9.09 -11.54 3.49
C ILE A 38 7.78 -11.31 4.25
N ALA A 39 7.74 -10.23 5.04
CA ALA A 39 6.59 -9.92 5.86
C ALA A 39 5.36 -9.79 4.95
N LYS A 40 4.28 -10.55 5.24
CA LYS A 40 3.10 -10.59 4.38
C LYS A 40 2.48 -9.20 4.23
N ASP A 41 1.97 -8.93 3.03
CA ASP A 41 1.19 -7.72 2.75
C ASP A 41 -0.02 -7.68 3.67
N SER A 42 -0.27 -6.53 4.30
CA SER A 42 -1.43 -6.33 5.17
C SER A 42 -1.84 -4.88 5.26
N ILE A 43 -3.15 -4.66 5.42
CA ILE A 43 -3.74 -3.34 5.69
C ILE A 43 -4.80 -3.48 6.76
N SER A 44 -4.77 -2.59 7.73
CA SER A 44 -5.78 -2.50 8.77
C SER A 44 -6.15 -1.07 9.08
N PHE A 45 -7.40 -0.83 9.42
CA PHE A 45 -7.91 0.48 9.86
C PHE A 45 -9.27 0.30 10.55
N SER A 46 -9.82 1.37 11.10
CA SER A 46 -11.19 1.41 11.61
C SER A 46 -12.04 2.49 10.93
N ILE A 47 -13.33 2.20 10.74
CA ILE A 47 -14.36 3.18 10.36
C ILE A 47 -15.49 3.06 11.38
N ASN A 48 -15.85 4.15 12.05
CA ASN A 48 -16.90 4.18 13.08
C ASN A 48 -16.71 3.09 14.17
N GLY A 49 -15.46 2.83 14.58
CA GLY A 49 -15.11 1.79 15.54
C GLY A 49 -15.12 0.35 15.00
N ILE A 50 -15.54 0.12 13.76
CA ILE A 50 -15.49 -1.20 13.11
C ILE A 50 -14.11 -1.39 12.50
N ASN A 51 -13.44 -2.50 12.87
CA ASN A 51 -12.12 -2.83 12.36
C ASN A 51 -12.18 -3.56 11.02
N TYR A 52 -11.36 -3.11 10.09
CA TYR A 52 -11.13 -3.75 8.80
C TYR A 52 -9.71 -4.28 8.75
N SER A 53 -9.55 -5.47 8.16
CA SER A 53 -8.24 -6.10 7.95
C SER A 53 -8.22 -6.80 6.59
N PHE A 54 -7.18 -6.53 5.82
CA PHE A 54 -6.93 -7.04 4.48
C PHE A 54 -5.56 -7.70 4.45
N ASN A 55 -5.49 -8.93 3.98
CA ASN A 55 -4.26 -9.74 3.95
C ASN A 55 -4.18 -10.63 2.71
N ASN A 56 -5.12 -10.50 1.77
CA ASN A 56 -5.17 -11.26 0.54
C ASN A 56 -5.09 -10.31 -0.66
N THR A 57 -3.89 -10.17 -1.23
CA THR A 57 -3.66 -9.36 -2.42
C THR A 57 -4.40 -9.96 -3.62
N ASN A 58 -5.31 -9.19 -4.23
CA ASN A 58 -6.10 -9.62 -5.37
C ASN A 58 -5.91 -8.75 -6.61
N LEU A 59 -5.10 -7.68 -6.52
CA LEU A 59 -4.78 -6.79 -7.62
C LEU A 59 -3.39 -6.19 -7.40
N ILE A 60 -2.57 -6.24 -8.45
CA ILE A 60 -1.34 -5.47 -8.59
C ILE A 60 -1.37 -4.94 -10.02
N GLY A 61 -1.13 -3.65 -10.21
CA GLY A 61 -1.20 -3.06 -11.54
C GLY A 61 -0.47 -1.73 -11.62
N ILE A 62 -0.38 -1.26 -12.85
CA ILE A 62 0.07 0.09 -13.17
C ILE A 62 -0.99 0.74 -14.04
N GLY A 63 -1.02 2.07 -14.06
CA GLY A 63 -1.93 2.83 -14.91
C GLY A 63 -1.30 4.12 -15.40
N ASN A 64 -1.79 4.59 -16.55
CA ASN A 64 -1.49 5.92 -17.05
C ASN A 64 -2.78 6.70 -17.29
N SER A 65 -2.77 7.98 -16.95
CA SER A 65 -3.85 8.90 -17.30
C SER A 65 -3.32 10.28 -17.66
N GLN A 66 -4.11 11.03 -18.42
CA GLN A 66 -3.77 12.42 -18.74
C GLN A 66 -3.90 13.29 -17.48
N ILE A 67 -3.12 14.37 -17.40
CA ILE A 67 -3.12 15.29 -16.24
C ILE A 67 -3.66 16.66 -16.58
N ASN A 68 -4.14 17.40 -15.58
CA ASN A 68 -4.61 18.78 -15.72
C ASN A 68 -5.66 18.92 -16.84
N ILE A 69 -6.65 18.02 -16.82
CA ILE A 69 -7.62 17.85 -17.89
C ILE A 69 -8.58 19.05 -17.96
N LYS A 70 -8.80 19.58 -19.17
CA LYS A 70 -9.65 20.75 -19.44
C LYS A 70 -10.58 20.50 -20.62
N ALA A 71 -11.71 21.21 -20.64
CA ALA A 71 -12.71 21.12 -21.69
C ALA A 71 -12.34 21.97 -22.93
N PHE A 72 -12.61 21.43 -24.11
CA PHE A 72 -12.45 22.07 -25.42
C PHE A 72 -13.71 21.85 -26.25
N ASN A 73 -14.03 22.84 -27.10
CA ASN A 73 -15.18 22.76 -28.01
C ASN A 73 -14.87 21.90 -29.24
N ASP A 74 -13.65 22.00 -29.73
CA ASP A 74 -13.21 21.38 -30.97
C ASP A 74 -12.13 20.33 -30.72
N ALA A 75 -12.00 19.38 -31.64
CA ALA A 75 -10.95 18.38 -31.58
C ALA A 75 -9.58 19.02 -31.85
N ILE A 76 -8.57 18.60 -31.10
CA ILE A 76 -7.18 19.00 -31.35
C ILE A 76 -6.55 17.94 -32.27
N PRO A 77 -6.11 18.29 -33.50
CA PRO A 77 -5.52 17.33 -34.41
C PRO A 77 -4.34 16.57 -33.81
N GLY A 78 -4.29 15.25 -34.00
CA GLY A 78 -3.22 14.40 -33.51
C GLY A 78 -3.18 14.18 -31.99
N ARG A 79 -4.26 14.50 -31.26
CA ARG A 79 -4.37 14.28 -29.81
C ARG A 79 -5.58 13.45 -29.45
N ASP A 80 -5.38 12.49 -28.56
CA ASP A 80 -6.46 11.74 -27.94
C ASP A 80 -7.05 12.52 -26.75
N TYR A 81 -8.38 12.54 -26.66
CA TYR A 81 -9.08 13.09 -25.50
C TYR A 81 -9.12 12.06 -24.36
N ALA A 82 -9.06 12.53 -23.12
CA ALA A 82 -9.29 11.70 -21.94
C ALA A 82 -10.77 11.35 -21.79
N TYR A 83 -11.66 12.31 -22.07
CA TYR A 83 -13.12 12.13 -21.99
C TYR A 83 -13.85 12.84 -23.12
N LYS A 84 -14.99 12.28 -23.54
CA LYS A 84 -15.97 12.93 -24.41
C LYS A 84 -17.33 12.89 -23.71
N THR A 85 -17.76 14.03 -23.18
CA THR A 85 -19.00 14.12 -22.39
C THR A 85 -19.57 15.54 -22.44
N ALA A 86 -20.88 15.69 -22.22
CA ALA A 86 -21.67 16.93 -22.32
C ALA A 86 -21.28 17.88 -23.47
N GLY A 87 -21.05 17.31 -24.65
CA GLY A 87 -20.73 18.07 -25.87
C GLY A 87 -19.34 18.72 -25.88
N LYS A 88 -18.42 18.33 -24.99
CA LYS A 88 -17.02 18.77 -25.00
C LYS A 88 -16.07 17.59 -25.12
N LEU A 89 -14.87 17.90 -25.62
CA LEU A 89 -13.71 17.02 -25.64
C LEU A 89 -12.77 17.47 -24.53
N TRP A 90 -12.33 16.55 -23.68
CA TRP A 90 -11.52 16.86 -22.51
C TRP A 90 -10.10 16.36 -22.72
N TYR A 91 -9.14 17.27 -22.68
CA TYR A 91 -7.73 16.99 -22.95
C TYR A 91 -6.87 17.41 -21.75
N GLY A 92 -5.90 16.58 -21.39
CA GLY A 92 -4.85 16.92 -20.42
C GLY A 92 -3.65 17.61 -21.06
N ASN A 93 -2.57 17.73 -20.30
CA ASN A 93 -1.30 18.22 -20.82
C ASN A 93 -0.64 17.17 -21.73
N PRO A 94 -0.11 17.55 -22.92
CA PRO A 94 0.48 16.59 -23.86
C PRO A 94 1.83 16.02 -23.41
N ASP A 95 2.61 16.79 -22.66
CA ASP A 95 4.00 16.44 -22.31
C ASP A 95 4.13 15.79 -20.93
N SER A 96 3.01 15.34 -20.36
CA SER A 96 3.00 14.81 -19.00
C SER A 96 1.89 13.79 -18.80
N THR A 97 2.19 12.79 -17.98
CA THR A 97 1.32 11.65 -17.71
C THR A 97 1.28 11.41 -16.21
N MET A 98 0.10 11.09 -15.69
CA MET A 98 -0.03 10.52 -14.34
C MET A 98 0.33 9.05 -14.44
N TYR A 99 1.30 8.60 -13.67
CA TYR A 99 1.57 7.20 -13.43
C TYR A 99 0.92 6.78 -12.11
N SER A 100 0.24 5.64 -12.13
CA SER A 100 -0.38 5.03 -10.97
C SER A 100 0.28 3.69 -10.68
N SER A 101 0.78 3.49 -9.46
CA SER A 101 1.02 2.15 -8.92
C SER A 101 -0.22 1.71 -8.15
N ILE A 102 -0.81 0.59 -8.55
CA ILE A 102 -2.12 0.13 -8.09
C ILE A 102 -1.93 -1.15 -7.30
N PHE A 103 -2.54 -1.21 -6.13
CA PHE A 103 -2.72 -2.46 -5.42
C PHE A 103 -4.14 -2.62 -4.93
N GLY A 104 -4.59 -3.86 -4.80
CA GLY A 104 -5.87 -4.18 -4.16
C GLY A 104 -5.79 -5.43 -3.31
N MET A 105 -6.60 -5.44 -2.27
CA MET A 105 -6.68 -6.52 -1.31
C MET A 105 -8.13 -6.84 -0.96
N ARG A 106 -8.40 -8.11 -0.67
CA ARG A 106 -9.65 -8.58 -0.05
C ARG A 106 -9.46 -8.83 1.43
N SER A 107 -10.52 -8.60 2.21
CA SER A 107 -10.52 -9.00 3.61
C SER A 107 -10.73 -10.51 3.74
N SER A 108 -9.96 -11.16 4.61
CA SER A 108 -10.17 -12.57 4.94
C SER A 108 -11.37 -12.78 5.87
N ILE A 109 -11.81 -11.73 6.58
CA ILE A 109 -12.91 -11.79 7.55
C ILE A 109 -14.23 -11.37 6.89
N ASN A 110 -14.20 -10.30 6.09
CA ASN A 110 -15.34 -9.82 5.32
C ASN A 110 -15.06 -9.99 3.82
N GLN A 111 -15.42 -11.14 3.23
CA GLN A 111 -15.05 -11.48 1.85
C GLN A 111 -15.62 -10.52 0.78
N GLU A 112 -16.68 -9.79 1.12
CA GLU A 112 -17.24 -8.73 0.28
C GLU A 112 -16.41 -7.45 0.31
N ALA A 113 -15.58 -7.25 1.34
CA ALA A 113 -14.75 -6.08 1.47
C ALA A 113 -13.55 -6.15 0.50
N ILE A 114 -13.50 -5.20 -0.43
CA ILE A 114 -12.43 -5.05 -1.43
C ILE A 114 -11.84 -3.65 -1.29
N LEU A 115 -10.54 -3.60 -1.03
CA LEU A 115 -9.76 -2.38 -0.96
C LEU A 115 -8.95 -2.22 -2.25
N LYS A 116 -8.85 -1.00 -2.78
CA LYS A 116 -7.79 -0.64 -3.73
C LYS A 116 -7.12 0.66 -3.29
N ILE A 117 -5.81 0.73 -3.45
CA ILE A 117 -5.05 1.95 -3.27
C ILE A 117 -4.24 2.23 -4.53
N TYR A 118 -4.18 3.51 -4.87
CA TYR A 118 -3.41 4.05 -5.99
C TYR A 118 -2.39 5.02 -5.42
N PHE A 119 -1.13 4.84 -5.79
CA PHE A 119 -0.07 5.84 -5.61
C PHE A 119 0.14 6.54 -6.93
N ASN A 120 -0.18 7.83 -6.98
CA ASN A 120 -0.19 8.59 -8.22
C ASN A 120 0.92 9.64 -8.21
N LYS A 121 1.72 9.65 -9.28
CA LYS A 121 2.78 10.63 -9.49
C LYS A 121 2.79 11.10 -10.94
N LYS A 122 2.98 12.40 -11.15
CA LYS A 122 3.10 13.01 -12.47
C LYS A 122 4.54 12.90 -12.90
N TYR A 123 4.70 12.57 -14.17
CA TYR A 123 5.99 12.55 -14.84
C TYR A 123 5.86 13.33 -16.14
N LYS A 124 6.94 13.99 -16.53
CA LYS A 124 7.09 14.41 -17.92
C LYS A 124 7.18 13.17 -18.79
N THR A 125 6.67 13.22 -20.01
CA THR A 125 6.75 12.10 -20.96
C THR A 125 8.20 11.65 -21.19
N THR A 126 9.16 12.58 -21.13
CA THR A 126 10.60 12.30 -21.25
C THR A 126 11.21 11.51 -20.08
N GLU A 127 10.52 11.45 -18.94
CA GLU A 127 10.91 10.70 -17.74
C GLU A 127 10.32 9.28 -17.73
N LEU A 128 9.54 8.95 -18.75
CA LEU A 128 8.89 7.66 -18.91
C LEU A 128 9.56 6.84 -20.02
N VAL A 129 9.37 5.53 -19.96
CA VAL A 129 9.74 4.57 -21.01
C VAL A 129 8.50 3.74 -21.34
N GLU A 130 8.29 3.45 -22.62
CA GLU A 130 7.22 2.57 -23.05
C GLU A 130 7.54 1.12 -22.67
N SER A 131 6.58 0.44 -22.05
CA SER A 131 6.62 -0.97 -21.69
C SER A 131 5.30 -1.62 -22.08
N ILE A 132 5.34 -2.43 -23.15
CA ILE A 132 4.19 -3.12 -23.77
C ILE A 132 3.07 -2.16 -24.19
N GLN A 133 2.20 -1.76 -23.27
CA GLN A 133 1.03 -0.90 -23.49
C GLN A 133 0.92 0.20 -22.42
N GLN A 134 1.97 0.44 -21.64
CA GLN A 134 1.99 1.41 -20.55
C GLN A 134 3.32 2.17 -20.55
N MET A 135 3.28 3.42 -20.09
CA MET A 135 4.44 4.25 -19.81
C MET A 135 4.85 4.06 -18.35
N ILE A 136 6.09 3.60 -18.12
CA ILE A 136 6.64 3.39 -16.79
C ILE A 136 7.73 4.43 -16.46
N PRO A 137 7.87 4.88 -15.21
CA PRO A 137 8.92 5.80 -14.83
C PRO A 137 10.33 5.20 -14.99
N LYS A 138 11.25 6.02 -15.52
CA LYS A 138 12.71 5.79 -15.46
C LYS A 138 13.26 5.82 -14.04
N ASN A 139 12.48 6.27 -13.06
CA ASN A 139 12.81 6.11 -11.66
C ASN A 139 11.52 5.97 -10.84
N GLN A 140 11.30 4.80 -10.27
CA GLN A 140 10.13 4.50 -9.44
C GLN A 140 10.37 4.78 -7.94
N SER A 141 11.61 4.96 -7.49
CA SER A 141 11.89 5.24 -6.06
C SER A 141 11.15 6.49 -5.55
N ASP A 142 10.93 7.41 -6.46
CA ASP A 142 10.30 8.70 -6.27
C ASP A 142 8.83 8.65 -5.87
N ILE A 143 8.12 7.56 -6.19
CA ILE A 143 6.70 7.38 -5.82
C ILE A 143 6.52 6.84 -4.40
N PHE A 144 7.57 6.23 -3.84
CA PHE A 144 7.56 5.61 -2.52
C PHE A 144 8.52 6.30 -1.55
N LYS A 145 8.86 7.57 -1.80
CA LYS A 145 9.78 8.32 -0.95
C LYS A 145 9.20 8.49 0.47
N PRO A 146 9.92 8.10 1.55
CA PRO A 146 9.45 8.25 2.92
C PRO A 146 8.98 9.67 3.26
N GLY A 147 7.99 9.77 4.15
CA GLY A 147 7.37 11.02 4.61
C GLY A 147 5.89 11.13 4.28
N ILE A 148 5.34 12.31 4.56
CA ILE A 148 3.93 12.63 4.35
C ILE A 148 3.63 12.71 2.85
N GLN A 149 2.60 11.98 2.43
CA GLN A 149 2.09 11.94 1.07
C GLN A 149 0.86 12.83 0.93
N SER A 150 0.70 13.45 -0.24
CA SER A 150 -0.52 14.17 -0.58
C SER A 150 -1.66 13.21 -0.94
N PHE A 151 -2.87 13.76 -1.07
CA PHE A 151 -4.03 13.06 -1.58
C PHE A 151 -4.40 13.56 -2.98
N ALA A 152 -4.66 12.63 -3.91
CA ALA A 152 -5.13 12.95 -5.26
C ALA A 152 -6.67 13.02 -5.29
N ILE A 153 -7.23 14.10 -4.72
CA ILE A 153 -8.68 14.25 -4.47
C ILE A 153 -9.54 14.32 -5.74
N ASP A 154 -8.95 14.60 -6.90
CA ASP A 154 -9.59 14.72 -8.20
C ASP A 154 -9.09 13.66 -9.20
N PHE A 155 -8.62 12.52 -8.67
CA PHE A 155 -8.24 11.35 -9.45
C PHE A 155 -9.41 10.85 -10.30
N GLU A 156 -9.10 10.46 -11.55
CA GLU A 156 -10.05 10.09 -12.61
C GLU A 156 -11.02 11.22 -13.03
N LYS A 157 -10.69 12.48 -12.69
CA LYS A 157 -11.36 13.69 -13.17
C LYS A 157 -10.36 14.66 -13.81
N GLU A 158 -10.07 15.80 -13.17
CA GLU A 158 -9.12 16.77 -13.69
C GLU A 158 -7.66 16.34 -13.51
N ASN A 159 -7.38 15.36 -12.62
CA ASN A 159 -6.04 14.83 -12.33
C ASN A 159 -5.01 15.95 -12.06
N THR A 160 -5.40 16.94 -11.26
CA THR A 160 -4.56 18.10 -10.94
C THR A 160 -3.61 17.84 -9.78
N ARG A 161 -3.83 16.81 -8.95
CA ARG A 161 -2.99 16.50 -7.79
C ARG A 161 -2.38 15.11 -7.86
N GLU A 162 -1.13 15.01 -7.42
CA GLU A 162 -0.46 13.75 -7.10
C GLU A 162 -0.88 13.25 -5.72
N GLY A 163 -0.63 11.98 -5.45
CA GLY A 163 -0.76 11.42 -4.12
C GLY A 163 -1.55 10.13 -4.07
N VAL A 164 -1.98 9.79 -2.86
CA VAL A 164 -2.66 8.54 -2.54
C VAL A 164 -4.16 8.67 -2.81
N VAL A 165 -4.73 7.59 -3.35
CA VAL A 165 -6.17 7.36 -3.41
C VAL A 165 -6.46 6.00 -2.79
N LEU A 166 -7.44 5.93 -1.92
CA LEU A 166 -8.02 4.69 -1.41
C LEU A 166 -9.48 4.61 -1.89
N SER A 167 -9.86 3.41 -2.34
CA SER A 167 -11.24 3.01 -2.57
C SER A 167 -11.55 1.75 -1.77
N LEU A 168 -12.75 1.68 -1.22
CA LEU A 168 -13.23 0.57 -0.42
C LEU A 168 -14.65 0.23 -0.87
N TYR A 169 -14.85 -1.00 -1.31
CA TYR A 169 -16.19 -1.57 -1.43
C TYR A 169 -16.45 -2.45 -0.22
N THR A 170 -17.55 -2.24 0.49
CA THR A 170 -17.96 -3.08 1.63
C THR A 170 -19.46 -2.93 1.89
N GLN A 171 -20.14 -4.02 2.27
CA GLN A 171 -21.57 -4.00 2.63
C GLN A 171 -22.47 -3.36 1.55
N GLY A 172 -22.15 -3.57 0.28
CA GLY A 172 -22.90 -2.97 -0.84
C GLY A 172 -22.59 -1.49 -1.11
N ILE A 173 -21.72 -0.85 -0.34
CA ILE A 173 -21.39 0.57 -0.47
C ILE A 173 -19.98 0.72 -1.07
N SER A 174 -19.86 1.60 -2.06
CA SER A 174 -18.57 2.05 -2.60
C SER A 174 -18.14 3.35 -1.94
N LEU A 175 -16.96 3.35 -1.36
CA LEU A 175 -16.35 4.50 -0.69
C LEU A 175 -15.06 4.89 -1.42
N SER A 176 -14.79 6.19 -1.56
CA SER A 176 -13.56 6.71 -2.15
C SER A 176 -13.01 7.92 -1.39
N SER A 177 -11.69 8.03 -1.34
CA SER A 177 -10.98 9.22 -0.85
C SER A 177 -10.99 10.41 -1.83
N THR A 178 -11.51 10.17 -3.05
CA THR A 178 -11.69 11.20 -4.07
C THR A 178 -13.04 11.89 -3.92
N LYS A 179 -13.19 13.04 -4.58
CA LYS A 179 -14.45 13.76 -4.62
C LYS A 179 -15.53 12.88 -5.29
N PRO A 180 -16.69 12.69 -4.64
CA PRO A 180 -17.84 12.01 -5.24
C PRO A 180 -18.30 12.65 -6.55
N GLY A 181 -19.09 11.91 -7.32
CA GLY A 181 -19.64 12.35 -8.59
C GLY A 181 -18.93 11.71 -9.78
N PHE A 182 -19.74 11.18 -10.69
CA PHE A 182 -19.32 10.37 -11.83
C PHE A 182 -18.81 11.17 -13.04
N SER A 183 -18.85 12.50 -12.96
CA SER A 183 -18.61 13.36 -14.11
C SER A 183 -17.60 14.45 -13.80
N ILE A 184 -16.66 14.65 -14.72
CA ILE A 184 -15.74 15.79 -14.76
C ILE A 184 -16.47 17.15 -14.84
N TYR A 185 -17.76 17.16 -15.20
CA TYR A 185 -18.60 18.37 -15.19
C TYR A 185 -19.11 18.79 -13.82
N LEU A 186 -19.22 17.85 -12.88
CA LEU A 186 -19.59 18.17 -11.50
C LEU A 186 -18.36 18.83 -10.90
N GLN A 187 -18.21 20.12 -11.22
CA GLN A 187 -17.02 20.87 -10.94
C GLN A 187 -16.74 20.81 -9.46
N SER A 188 -15.49 20.48 -9.23
CA SER A 188 -14.96 20.17 -7.94
C SER A 188 -14.66 21.49 -7.22
N HIS A 189 -15.72 22.22 -6.83
CA HIS A 189 -15.62 23.43 -6.00
C HIS A 189 -14.61 23.14 -4.89
N LYS A 190 -13.61 24.02 -4.73
CA LYS A 190 -12.44 23.87 -3.85
C LYS A 190 -12.86 23.38 -2.45
N MET A 191 -12.93 22.07 -2.27
CA MET A 191 -13.09 21.42 -0.99
C MET A 191 -11.81 20.64 -0.78
N ASP A 192 -11.05 21.04 0.23
CA ASP A 192 -10.03 20.19 0.80
C ASP A 192 -10.76 19.08 1.56
N ILE A 193 -11.19 18.04 0.84
CA ILE A 193 -12.01 16.94 1.37
C ILE A 193 -11.23 16.00 2.29
N GLN A 194 -9.93 16.24 2.48
CA GLN A 194 -9.02 15.45 3.31
C GLN A 194 -8.52 16.27 4.50
N ASP A 195 -9.37 17.13 5.04
CA ASP A 195 -9.09 17.87 6.26
C ASP A 195 -8.77 16.91 7.42
N ASN A 196 -7.76 17.29 8.21
CA ASN A 196 -7.24 16.49 9.32
C ASN A 196 -6.77 15.07 8.94
N SER A 197 -6.65 14.74 7.65
CA SER A 197 -6.15 13.45 7.16
C SER A 197 -4.63 13.44 7.03
N SER A 198 -4.02 12.25 7.09
CA SER A 198 -2.61 12.05 6.79
C SER A 198 -2.38 10.68 6.15
N PHE A 199 -1.41 10.61 5.25
CA PHE A 199 -0.86 9.34 4.78
C PHE A 199 0.65 9.48 4.82
N GLU A 200 1.33 8.69 5.66
CA GLU A 200 2.77 8.81 5.87
C GLU A 200 3.45 7.49 5.60
N PHE A 201 4.42 7.51 4.68
CA PHE A 201 5.34 6.39 4.49
C PHE A 201 6.40 6.46 5.59
N LEU A 202 6.29 5.55 6.56
CA LEU A 202 7.20 5.48 7.72
C LEU A 202 8.56 4.91 7.32
N LYS A 203 8.53 3.85 6.52
CA LYS A 203 9.73 3.07 6.18
C LYS A 203 9.62 2.54 4.77
N VAL A 204 10.73 2.64 4.05
CA VAL A 204 10.98 1.89 2.82
C VAL A 204 12.32 1.20 2.97
N GLU A 205 12.28 -0.10 3.20
CA GLU A 205 13.46 -0.92 3.50
C GLU A 205 13.76 -1.87 2.34
N HIS A 206 15.00 -1.86 1.87
CA HIS A 206 15.47 -2.85 0.91
C HIS A 206 15.52 -4.23 1.57
N ILE A 207 14.88 -5.23 0.94
CA ILE A 207 14.90 -6.61 1.43
C ILE A 207 15.97 -7.41 0.67
N LYS A 208 15.79 -7.52 -0.65
CA LYS A 208 16.67 -8.26 -1.58
C LYS A 208 16.32 -7.92 -3.02
N ASP A 209 17.32 -7.88 -3.90
CA ASP A 209 17.17 -7.58 -5.33
C ASP A 209 16.44 -6.24 -5.51
N ASP A 210 15.34 -6.19 -6.25
CA ASP A 210 14.52 -4.99 -6.40
C ASP A 210 13.29 -4.93 -5.47
N LYS A 211 13.25 -5.78 -4.43
CA LYS A 211 12.13 -5.87 -3.50
C LYS A 211 12.38 -5.02 -2.25
N TYR A 212 11.36 -4.23 -1.90
CA TYR A 212 11.36 -3.36 -0.74
C TYR A 212 10.11 -3.59 0.11
N LEU A 213 10.24 -3.38 1.42
CA LEU A 213 9.13 -3.33 2.37
C LEU A 213 8.73 -1.87 2.57
N LEU A 214 7.49 -1.54 2.21
CA LEU A 214 6.85 -0.27 2.52
C LEU A 214 5.96 -0.42 3.76
N GLU A 215 6.19 0.40 4.77
CA GLU A 215 5.28 0.56 5.91
C GLU A 215 4.74 1.98 5.95
N ALA A 216 3.44 2.11 6.22
CA ALA A 216 2.76 3.40 6.28
C ALA A 216 1.70 3.44 7.37
N VAL A 217 1.43 4.64 7.85
CA VAL A 217 0.28 4.95 8.71
C VAL A 217 -0.61 5.97 8.04
N PHE A 218 -1.92 5.89 8.29
CA PHE A 218 -2.85 6.81 7.67
C PHE A 218 -4.13 7.05 8.47
N SER A 219 -4.71 8.21 8.24
CA SER A 219 -6.08 8.56 8.54
C SER A 219 -6.63 9.33 7.35
N MET A 220 -7.85 9.05 6.92
CA MET A 220 -8.40 9.72 5.74
C MET A 220 -9.92 9.77 5.74
N ASN A 221 -10.46 10.65 4.92
CA ASN A 221 -11.88 10.76 4.68
C ASN A 221 -12.24 9.92 3.45
N LEU A 222 -13.26 9.08 3.55
CA LEU A 222 -13.88 8.43 2.41
C LEU A 222 -15.31 8.91 2.25
N PHE A 223 -15.79 8.93 1.02
CA PHE A 223 -17.13 9.40 0.68
C PHE A 223 -17.86 8.36 -0.15
N ASP A 224 -19.15 8.18 0.10
CA ASP A 224 -20.02 7.42 -0.79
C ASP A 224 -20.55 8.28 -1.95
N GLN A 225 -21.47 7.71 -2.74
CA GLN A 225 -22.04 8.38 -3.91
C GLN A 225 -22.95 9.57 -3.53
N ASP A 226 -23.47 9.59 -2.31
CA ASP A 226 -24.33 10.63 -1.77
C ASP A 226 -23.53 11.68 -0.97
N GLU A 227 -22.20 11.68 -1.12
CA GLU A 227 -21.26 12.57 -0.43
C GLU A 227 -21.20 12.41 1.09
N LYS A 228 -21.72 11.31 1.62
CA LYS A 228 -21.64 11.04 3.05
C LYS A 228 -20.21 10.66 3.43
N LEU A 229 -19.70 11.32 4.47
CA LEU A 229 -18.35 11.12 5.00
C LEU A 229 -18.25 9.87 5.90
N TYR A 230 -17.19 9.10 5.69
CA TYR A 230 -16.75 7.97 6.50
C TYR A 230 -15.28 8.17 6.86
N ARG A 231 -15.00 8.38 8.15
CA ARG A 231 -13.65 8.62 8.64
C ARG A 231 -12.91 7.30 8.83
N VAL A 232 -11.76 7.18 8.18
CA VAL A 232 -10.79 6.11 8.39
C VAL A 232 -9.78 6.56 9.44
N GLU A 233 -9.62 5.73 10.47
CA GLU A 233 -8.73 5.99 11.59
C GLU A 233 -7.79 4.80 11.83
N LYS A 234 -6.67 5.08 12.50
CA LYS A 234 -5.67 4.06 12.92
C LYS A 234 -5.23 3.16 11.75
N GLY A 235 -5.09 3.75 10.57
CA GLY A 235 -4.65 3.05 9.38
C GLY A 235 -3.20 2.64 9.49
N PHE A 236 -2.92 1.38 9.16
CA PHE A 236 -1.60 0.83 9.00
C PHE A 236 -1.55 -0.01 7.73
N MET A 237 -0.47 0.13 6.97
CA MET A 237 -0.20 -0.64 5.77
C MET A 237 1.21 -1.19 5.82
N ARG A 238 1.34 -2.46 5.45
CA ARG A 238 2.60 -3.10 5.10
C ARG A 238 2.48 -3.68 3.69
N LYS A 239 3.41 -3.35 2.81
CA LYS A 239 3.38 -3.79 1.42
C LYS A 239 4.78 -4.10 0.90
N ASN A 240 4.94 -5.28 0.32
CA ASN A 240 6.09 -5.57 -0.52
C ASN A 240 5.91 -4.90 -1.87
N ILE A 241 6.83 -4.03 -2.22
CA ILE A 241 6.87 -3.30 -3.49
C ILE A 241 8.10 -3.73 -4.29
N ASN A 242 8.00 -3.62 -5.61
CA ASN A 242 9.10 -3.86 -6.51
C ASN A 242 9.49 -2.51 -7.15
N MET A 243 10.74 -2.10 -7.01
CA MET A 243 11.26 -0.86 -7.60
C MET A 243 12.09 -1.09 -8.87
N ALA A 244 12.12 -2.33 -9.40
CA ALA A 244 12.87 -2.70 -10.59
C ALA A 244 12.43 -1.92 -11.82
N HIS A 245 13.40 -1.69 -12.70
CA HIS A 245 13.16 -1.52 -14.13
C HIS A 245 12.76 -2.83 -14.77
N ASN A 246 11.53 -3.30 -14.55
CA ASN A 246 11.02 -4.40 -15.35
C ASN A 246 10.58 -3.87 -16.72
N MET A 247 11.55 -3.74 -17.63
CA MET A 247 11.36 -3.81 -19.08
C MET A 247 11.07 -5.26 -19.55
N ALA A 248 10.50 -6.11 -18.70
CA ALA A 248 10.29 -7.52 -19.01
C ALA A 248 8.87 -7.96 -18.61
N SER A 249 8.04 -8.09 -19.65
CA SER A 249 7.12 -9.21 -19.90
C SER A 249 6.23 -9.70 -18.74
N PHE A 250 4.94 -9.42 -18.86
CA PHE A 250 3.90 -10.43 -18.61
C PHE A 250 3.33 -10.87 -19.96
#